data_AF-F4PPP1-F1
#
_entry.id   AF-F4PPP1-F1
#
_cell.length_a   1.000
_cell.length_b   1.000
_cell.length_c   1.000
_cell.angle_alpha   90.00
_cell.angle_beta   90.00
_cell.angle_gamma   90.00
#
_symmetry.space_group_name_H-M   'P 1'
#
loop_
_entity.id
_entity.type
_entity.pdbx_description
1 polymer ?
#
loop_
_entity_poly.entity_id
_entity_poly.type
_entity_poly.pdbx_seq_one_letter_code
_entity_poly.pdbx_strand_id
1 'polypeptide(L)'
;MTDTNQPTVESSQEEEGTQEITPWTVSSTKGINYDKLIDQFGSTKIHQDLIDRFERLTKKKAHHFLKRGIFFSHREFKEILDCYEQGRGPSSGSLHFGHLVPFIFTKYLQEVFNVPLVIQMTNDEKFLWKDITLEESIHYTVENVKDIIALGFDIEKTFIFSNLDYIQYLYPNVVKIGKCVTLNQVKGIFGFGDSDSCGKFAFPPIQAAPSFPDSFPHIFGKYGDQIKSIRCLIPCAIDQDPYFRMTRDVASRLGYQKPSLIHSKFFPALQGHNTKMSASDQNSAVYLSDTPQQVKDKVTKHAFSGGRDTKEEQEKFGANLAVDVPYEYLTYFLEDDDVLSNIAEKYSTGKMLTSEVKSYLINIMNQMNQQHQQARSMVTNDIVKAFMSIRQLNY
;
A
#
# COMPACT_ATOMS: atom_id res chain seq x y z
N MET A 1 61.00 -16.93 29.57
CA MET A 1 59.75 -16.21 29.88
C MET A 1 59.13 -15.85 28.56
N THR A 2 57.89 -16.27 28.32
CA THR A 2 57.21 -16.22 27.02
C THR A 2 56.20 -15.08 27.04
N ASP A 3 56.40 -14.06 26.20
CA ASP A 3 55.38 -13.03 26.00
C ASP A 3 54.19 -13.59 25.23
N THR A 4 53.02 -13.55 25.87
CA THR A 4 51.74 -13.97 25.29
C THR A 4 51.14 -12.84 24.48
N ASN A 5 51.25 -12.94 23.16
CA ASN A 5 50.58 -12.04 22.23
C ASN A 5 49.09 -12.45 22.14
N GLN A 6 48.19 -11.70 22.79
CA GLN A 6 46.74 -11.88 22.62
C GLN A 6 46.25 -11.03 21.45
N PRO A 7 45.52 -11.59 20.48
CA PRO A 7 44.92 -10.80 19.41
C PRO A 7 43.73 -10.00 19.95
N THR A 8 43.77 -8.68 19.78
CA THR A 8 42.60 -7.82 19.96
C THR A 8 41.52 -8.20 18.95
N VAL A 9 40.36 -8.62 19.43
CA VAL A 9 39.18 -8.84 18.60
C VAL A 9 38.64 -7.47 18.18
N GLU A 10 38.90 -7.06 16.93
CA GLU A 10 38.18 -5.95 16.33
C GLU A 10 36.70 -6.33 16.21
N SER A 11 35.85 -5.76 17.05
CA SER A 11 34.40 -5.81 16.86
C SER A 11 34.07 -4.99 15.62
N SER A 12 33.82 -5.64 14.49
CA SER A 12 33.29 -5.01 13.29
C SER A 12 31.92 -4.40 13.61
N GLN A 13 31.89 -3.11 13.91
CA GLN A 13 30.64 -2.36 13.94
C GLN A 13 30.12 -2.33 12.50
N GLU A 14 29.08 -3.11 12.21
CA GLU A 14 28.37 -2.97 10.95
C GLU A 14 27.81 -1.55 10.88
N GLU A 15 28.24 -0.77 9.88
CA GLU A 15 27.69 0.57 9.66
C GLU A 15 26.16 0.49 9.52
N GLU A 16 25.43 1.14 10.42
CA GLU A 16 23.96 1.17 10.34
C GLU A 16 23.53 1.79 9.00
N GLY A 17 22.76 1.04 8.22
CA GLY A 17 22.18 1.54 6.97
C GLY A 17 21.22 2.69 7.24
N THR A 18 21.35 3.77 6.46
CA THR A 18 20.40 4.88 6.44
C THR A 18 19.18 4.52 5.58
N GLN A 19 17.99 4.92 6.04
CA GLN A 19 16.75 4.78 5.29
C GLN A 19 15.93 6.08 5.40
N GLU A 20 15.39 6.56 4.28
CA GLU A 20 14.50 7.73 4.20
C GLU A 20 13.13 7.26 3.71
N ILE A 21 12.11 7.40 4.56
CA ILE A 21 10.73 6.99 4.27
C ILE A 21 9.80 8.19 4.50
N THR A 22 9.30 8.76 3.41
CA THR A 22 8.29 9.82 3.36
C THR A 22 7.21 9.45 2.34
N PRO A 23 6.04 10.12 2.29
CA PRO A 23 5.02 9.85 1.27
C PRO A 23 5.54 9.95 -0.18
N TRP A 24 6.59 10.73 -0.40
CA TRP A 24 7.16 11.00 -1.73
C TRP A 24 8.44 10.20 -2.02
N THR A 25 9.29 9.98 -1.01
CA THR A 25 10.61 9.33 -1.14
C THR A 25 10.70 8.07 -0.30
N VAL A 26 11.15 6.97 -0.91
CA VAL A 26 11.49 5.73 -0.22
C VAL A 26 12.85 5.27 -0.72
N SER A 27 13.88 5.38 0.14
CA SER A 27 15.25 4.97 -0.16
C SER A 27 15.91 4.26 1.02
N SER A 28 16.79 3.31 0.74
CA SER A 28 17.68 2.68 1.74
C SER A 28 18.98 2.23 1.11
N THR A 29 20.07 2.20 1.89
CA THR A 29 21.38 1.68 1.46
C THR A 29 21.51 0.16 1.59
N LYS A 30 20.69 -0.50 2.42
CA LYS A 30 20.77 -1.94 2.75
C LYS A 30 19.41 -2.65 2.75
N GLY A 31 18.45 -2.17 1.95
CA GLY A 31 17.04 -2.57 2.04
C GLY A 31 16.32 -2.02 3.28
N ILE A 32 14.99 -2.14 3.34
CA ILE A 32 14.17 -1.42 4.33
C ILE A 32 14.00 -2.25 5.60
N ASN A 33 14.44 -1.72 6.75
CA ASN A 33 14.23 -2.36 8.04
C ASN A 33 12.84 -2.00 8.57
N TYR A 34 11.89 -2.88 8.29
CA TYR A 34 10.49 -2.72 8.67
C TYR A 34 10.24 -2.76 10.18
N ASP A 35 11.03 -3.49 10.96
CA ASP A 35 10.88 -3.49 12.43
C ASP A 35 11.34 -2.14 13.03
N LYS A 36 12.46 -1.58 12.53
CA LYS A 36 12.90 -0.22 12.88
C LYS A 36 11.86 0.85 12.50
N LEU A 37 11.09 0.65 11.41
CA LEU A 37 9.96 1.52 11.05
C LEU A 37 8.77 1.41 12.01
N ILE A 38 8.50 0.23 12.58
CA ILE A 38 7.45 0.08 13.61
C ILE A 38 7.76 0.99 14.80
N ASP A 39 9.00 0.95 15.28
CA ASP A 39 9.47 1.75 16.41
C ASP A 39 9.49 3.26 16.07
N GLN A 40 10.09 3.64 14.94
CA GLN A 40 10.20 5.04 14.51
C GLN A 40 8.83 5.71 14.32
N PHE A 41 7.86 4.99 13.75
CA PHE A 41 6.52 5.53 13.52
C PHE A 41 5.63 5.31 14.75
N GLY A 42 5.99 4.42 15.68
CA GLY A 42 5.21 4.04 16.85
C GLY A 42 3.92 3.30 16.46
N SER A 43 4.00 2.40 15.48
CA SER A 43 2.90 1.50 15.10
C SER A 43 2.96 0.18 15.89
N THR A 44 2.14 -0.81 15.57
CA THR A 44 2.12 -2.12 16.26
C THR A 44 2.28 -3.25 15.26
N LYS A 45 3.17 -4.21 15.53
CA LYS A 45 3.39 -5.38 14.66
C LYS A 45 2.14 -6.27 14.62
N ILE A 46 1.83 -6.81 13.44
CA ILE A 46 0.78 -7.82 13.30
C ILE A 46 1.40 -9.16 13.73
N HIS A 47 0.80 -9.75 14.76
CA HIS A 47 1.18 -11.05 15.32
C HIS A 47 0.12 -12.10 14.98
N GLN A 48 0.48 -13.39 15.14
CA GLN A 48 -0.38 -14.51 14.73
C GLN A 48 -1.72 -14.52 15.47
N ASP A 49 -1.76 -14.12 16.74
CA ASP A 49 -2.99 -14.02 17.55
C ASP A 49 -4.02 -13.04 16.96
N LEU A 50 -3.55 -11.95 16.34
CA LEU A 50 -4.41 -10.98 15.65
C LEU A 50 -4.94 -11.54 14.32
N ILE A 51 -4.15 -12.37 13.63
CA ILE A 51 -4.57 -13.09 12.42
C ILE A 51 -5.60 -14.16 12.78
N ASP A 52 -5.33 -14.98 13.80
CA ASP A 52 -6.25 -16.01 14.31
C ASP A 52 -7.57 -15.39 14.80
N ARG A 53 -7.51 -14.23 15.46
CA ARG A 53 -8.71 -13.46 15.83
C ARG A 53 -9.48 -13.00 14.61
N PHE A 54 -8.80 -12.47 13.60
CA PHE A 54 -9.44 -12.05 12.35
C PHE A 54 -10.15 -13.23 11.66
N GLU A 55 -9.49 -14.40 11.51
CA GLU A 55 -10.11 -15.58 10.90
C GLU A 55 -11.31 -16.09 11.70
N ARG A 56 -11.19 -16.14 13.03
CA ARG A 56 -12.25 -16.58 13.95
C ARG A 56 -13.51 -15.71 13.87
N LEU A 57 -13.35 -14.38 13.82
CA LEU A 57 -14.47 -13.45 13.77
C LEU A 57 -15.15 -13.44 12.39
N THR A 58 -14.35 -13.40 11.33
CA THR A 58 -14.84 -13.27 9.96
C THR A 58 -15.32 -14.60 9.37
N LYS A 59 -14.87 -15.73 9.92
CA LYS A 59 -15.05 -17.09 9.36
C LYS A 59 -14.50 -17.22 7.93
N LYS A 60 -13.44 -16.47 7.64
CA LYS A 60 -12.72 -16.44 6.35
C LYS A 60 -11.24 -16.65 6.61
N LYS A 61 -10.58 -17.43 5.75
CA LYS A 61 -9.12 -17.59 5.76
C LYS A 61 -8.46 -16.23 5.53
N ALA A 62 -7.45 -15.89 6.33
CA ALA A 62 -6.68 -14.68 6.24
C ALA A 62 -5.97 -14.58 4.88
N HIS A 63 -5.96 -13.39 4.30
CA HIS A 63 -5.25 -13.12 3.05
C HIS A 63 -3.79 -13.54 3.18
N HIS A 64 -3.19 -14.07 2.11
CA HIS A 64 -1.76 -14.44 2.13
C HIS A 64 -0.85 -13.25 2.47
N PHE A 65 -1.27 -12.02 2.17
CA PHE A 65 -0.54 -10.83 2.62
C PHE A 65 -0.46 -10.66 4.15
N LEU A 66 -1.45 -11.12 4.93
CA LEU A 66 -1.35 -11.15 6.40
C LEU A 66 -0.41 -12.27 6.84
N LYS A 67 -0.66 -13.50 6.37
CA LYS A 67 0.11 -14.69 6.75
C LYS A 67 1.60 -14.58 6.41
N ARG A 68 1.95 -13.93 5.29
CA ARG A 68 3.32 -13.73 4.82
C ARG A 68 3.96 -12.44 5.33
N GLY A 69 3.29 -11.69 6.22
CA GLY A 69 3.80 -10.43 6.77
C GLY A 69 4.11 -9.38 5.70
N ILE A 70 3.27 -9.30 4.66
CA ILE A 70 3.28 -8.22 3.66
C ILE A 70 2.50 -7.02 4.23
N PHE A 71 1.30 -7.26 4.75
CA PHE A 71 0.71 -6.37 5.76
C PHE A 71 1.27 -6.78 7.11
N PHE A 72 2.10 -5.92 7.71
CA PHE A 72 3.02 -6.29 8.78
C PHE A 72 2.87 -5.47 10.06
N SER A 73 2.27 -4.28 9.97
CA SER A 73 1.99 -3.42 11.11
C SER A 73 0.61 -2.78 11.01
N HIS A 74 0.11 -2.27 12.13
CA HIS A 74 -1.22 -1.69 12.25
C HIS A 74 -1.26 -0.56 13.28
N ARG A 75 -2.37 0.18 13.29
CA ARG A 75 -2.79 1.02 14.43
C ARG A 75 -4.25 0.70 14.74
N GLU A 76 -4.55 0.31 15.98
CA GLU A 76 -5.93 0.11 16.45
C GLU A 76 -6.80 -0.87 15.63
N PHE A 77 -6.23 -1.69 14.72
CA PHE A 77 -6.99 -2.71 13.98
C PHE A 77 -7.78 -3.68 14.88
N LYS A 78 -7.28 -3.98 16.10
CA LYS A 78 -8.02 -4.70 17.13
C LYS A 78 -9.40 -4.07 17.44
N GLU A 79 -9.51 -2.75 17.40
CA GLU A 79 -10.72 -1.99 17.67
C GLU A 79 -11.73 -2.08 16.53
N ILE A 80 -11.26 -2.32 15.30
CA ILE A 80 -12.11 -2.67 14.17
C ILE A 80 -12.67 -4.08 14.35
N LEU A 81 -11.85 -5.02 14.84
CA LEU A 81 -12.32 -6.37 15.19
C LEU A 81 -13.33 -6.33 16.36
N ASP A 82 -13.10 -5.49 17.38
CA ASP A 82 -14.06 -5.25 18.47
C ASP A 82 -15.39 -4.70 17.93
N CYS A 83 -15.34 -3.72 17.01
CA CYS A 83 -16.55 -3.19 16.37
C CYS A 83 -17.22 -4.16 15.39
N TYR A 84 -16.48 -5.04 14.72
CA TYR A 84 -17.03 -6.04 13.81
C TYR A 84 -17.71 -7.19 14.58
N GLU A 85 -17.11 -7.61 15.70
CA GLU A 85 -17.72 -8.53 16.69
C GLU A 85 -19.04 -7.95 17.26
N GLN A 86 -19.21 -6.62 17.20
CA GLN A 86 -20.41 -5.87 17.57
C GLN A 86 -21.25 -5.38 16.36
N GLY A 87 -20.85 -5.69 15.12
CA GLY A 87 -21.62 -5.45 13.88
C GLY A 87 -21.38 -4.16 13.08
N ARG A 88 -20.18 -3.52 13.08
CA ARG A 88 -19.87 -2.35 12.22
C ARG A 88 -18.43 -2.37 11.63
N GLY A 89 -18.22 -1.90 10.39
CA GLY A 89 -16.86 -1.82 9.79
C GLY A 89 -16.56 -0.80 8.64
N PRO A 90 -15.29 -0.71 8.14
CA PRO A 90 -14.67 0.48 7.44
C PRO A 90 -13.85 0.32 6.08
N SER A 91 -13.15 1.36 5.54
CA SER A 91 -12.76 1.60 4.08
C SER A 91 -11.37 2.27 3.66
N SER A 92 -10.81 2.06 2.42
CA SER A 92 -9.46 2.58 1.91
C SER A 92 -9.11 2.56 0.36
N GLY A 93 -7.89 2.95 -0.13
CA GLY A 93 -7.37 2.71 -1.54
C GLY A 93 -6.12 3.48 -2.11
N SER A 94 -5.48 3.02 -3.24
CA SER A 94 -4.74 3.74 -4.37
C SER A 94 -3.84 2.82 -5.28
N LEU A 95 -3.63 3.06 -6.62
CA LEU A 95 -3.26 2.02 -7.67
C LEU A 95 -1.99 2.22 -8.56
N HIS A 96 -1.22 1.14 -8.76
CA HIS A 96 -0.38 0.70 -9.91
C HIS A 96 0.21 -0.67 -9.51
N PHE A 97 1.17 -1.33 -10.17
CA PHE A 97 1.53 -2.72 -9.80
C PHE A 97 1.93 -2.90 -8.31
N GLY A 98 2.83 -2.07 -7.78
CA GLY A 98 3.12 -2.02 -6.34
C GLY A 98 2.03 -1.41 -5.45
N HIS A 99 1.06 -0.69 -6.04
CA HIS A 99 -0.13 -0.23 -5.32
C HIS A 99 -1.36 -1.17 -5.51
N LEU A 100 -1.26 -2.27 -6.29
CA LEU A 100 -2.24 -3.37 -6.30
C LEU A 100 -2.31 -4.01 -4.92
N VAL A 101 -1.17 -4.08 -4.22
CA VAL A 101 -1.07 -4.71 -2.90
C VAL A 101 -2.05 -4.08 -1.90
N PRO A 102 -2.08 -2.75 -1.70
CA PRO A 102 -3.19 -2.04 -1.04
C PRO A 102 -4.57 -2.44 -1.54
N PHE A 103 -4.85 -2.35 -2.84
CA PHE A 103 -6.23 -2.51 -3.34
C PHE A 103 -6.76 -3.95 -3.37
N ILE A 104 -5.96 -4.95 -3.73
CA ILE A 104 -6.30 -6.38 -3.62
C ILE A 104 -6.69 -6.67 -2.17
N PHE A 105 -5.91 -6.17 -1.21
CA PHE A 105 -6.22 -6.31 0.20
C PHE A 105 -7.46 -5.53 0.62
N THR A 106 -7.66 -4.31 0.14
CA THR A 106 -8.88 -3.52 0.38
C THR A 106 -10.12 -4.23 -0.14
N LYS A 107 -10.08 -4.82 -1.35
CA LYS A 107 -11.18 -5.61 -1.92
C LYS A 107 -11.49 -6.82 -1.04
N TYR A 108 -10.46 -7.57 -0.67
CA TYR A 108 -10.59 -8.68 0.26
C TYR A 108 -11.24 -8.24 1.60
N LEU A 109 -10.80 -7.13 2.19
CA LEU A 109 -11.40 -6.60 3.43
C LEU A 109 -12.85 -6.15 3.22
N GLN A 110 -13.19 -5.55 2.06
CA GLN A 110 -14.56 -5.19 1.70
C GLN A 110 -15.47 -6.42 1.65
N GLU A 111 -15.03 -7.50 0.99
CA GLU A 111 -15.78 -8.75 0.86
C GLU A 111 -15.90 -9.51 2.18
N VAL A 112 -14.85 -9.49 3.00
CA VAL A 112 -14.81 -10.22 4.27
C VAL A 112 -15.62 -9.52 5.36
N PHE A 113 -15.51 -8.20 5.49
CA PHE A 113 -16.28 -7.45 6.48
C PHE A 113 -17.68 -7.03 5.99
N ASN A 114 -17.96 -7.08 4.67
CA ASN A 114 -19.17 -6.55 4.03
C ASN A 114 -19.44 -5.09 4.44
N VAL A 115 -18.61 -4.18 3.95
CA VAL A 115 -18.52 -2.78 4.40
C VAL A 115 -18.56 -1.80 3.23
N PRO A 116 -19.03 -0.55 3.45
CA PRO A 116 -18.89 0.50 2.45
C PRO A 116 -17.43 0.88 2.27
N LEU A 117 -17.09 1.38 1.08
CA LEU A 117 -15.76 1.74 0.65
C LEU A 117 -15.76 3.15 0.05
N VAL A 118 -14.80 3.97 0.47
CA VAL A 118 -14.51 5.28 -0.15
C VAL A 118 -13.06 5.29 -0.65
N ILE A 119 -12.85 5.75 -1.87
CA ILE A 119 -11.53 5.81 -2.52
C ILE A 119 -11.27 7.25 -2.97
N GLN A 120 -10.21 7.85 -2.43
CA GLN A 120 -9.79 9.22 -2.75
C GLN A 120 -8.84 9.24 -3.94
N MET A 121 -9.14 10.08 -4.94
CA MET A 121 -8.26 10.37 -6.07
C MET A 121 -7.68 11.78 -5.92
N THR A 122 -6.39 11.86 -5.59
CA THR A 122 -5.69 13.10 -5.21
C THR A 122 -5.17 13.90 -6.42
N ASN A 123 -6.05 14.26 -7.35
CA ASN A 123 -5.68 15.04 -8.54
C ASN A 123 -5.14 16.44 -8.22
N ASP A 124 -5.70 17.08 -7.19
CA ASP A 124 -5.16 18.31 -6.60
C ASP A 124 -3.72 18.14 -6.09
N GLU A 125 -3.40 17.04 -5.40
CA GLU A 125 -2.03 16.70 -5.01
C GLU A 125 -1.13 16.54 -6.25
N LYS A 126 -1.57 15.79 -7.27
CA LYS A 126 -0.73 15.58 -8.45
C LYS A 126 -0.44 16.89 -9.17
N PHE A 127 -1.42 17.78 -9.28
CA PHE A 127 -1.23 19.14 -9.78
C PHE A 127 -0.30 19.99 -8.91
N LEU A 128 -0.37 19.88 -7.58
CA LEU A 128 0.48 20.64 -6.64
C LEU A 128 1.93 20.14 -6.54
N TRP A 129 2.21 18.89 -6.95
CA TRP A 129 3.53 18.25 -6.86
C TRP A 129 4.20 17.93 -8.21
N LYS A 130 3.49 18.03 -9.33
CA LYS A 130 4.00 17.73 -10.67
C LYS A 130 3.71 18.89 -11.62
N ASP A 131 4.57 19.03 -12.62
CA ASP A 131 4.38 19.96 -13.73
C ASP A 131 3.37 19.35 -14.72
N ILE A 132 2.07 19.47 -14.37
CA ILE A 132 0.93 18.99 -15.15
C ILE A 132 -0.20 20.03 -15.09
N THR A 133 -1.06 20.03 -16.09
CA THR A 133 -2.30 20.81 -16.12
C THR A 133 -3.39 20.19 -15.22
N LEU A 134 -4.43 20.97 -14.90
CA LEU A 134 -5.60 20.45 -14.19
C LEU A 134 -6.34 19.43 -15.06
N GLU A 135 -6.44 19.70 -16.36
CA GLU A 135 -7.04 18.84 -17.37
C GLU A 135 -6.36 17.47 -17.45
N GLU A 136 -5.02 17.43 -17.43
CA GLU A 136 -4.24 16.18 -17.32
C GLU A 136 -4.50 15.46 -16.00
N SER A 137 -4.55 16.19 -14.87
CA SER A 137 -4.83 15.58 -13.55
C SER A 137 -6.22 14.92 -13.50
N ILE A 138 -7.21 15.51 -14.17
CA ILE A 138 -8.58 14.97 -14.30
C ILE A 138 -8.58 13.78 -15.26
N HIS A 139 -7.88 13.86 -16.39
CA HIS A 139 -7.75 12.75 -17.34
C HIS A 139 -7.10 11.51 -16.69
N TYR A 140 -5.97 11.69 -15.99
CA TYR A 140 -5.30 10.61 -15.26
C TYR A 140 -6.19 10.03 -14.16
N THR A 141 -7.01 10.85 -13.50
CA THR A 141 -8.00 10.36 -12.53
C THR A 141 -8.99 9.42 -13.19
N VAL A 142 -9.62 9.80 -14.31
CA VAL A 142 -10.58 8.95 -15.02
C VAL A 142 -9.96 7.63 -15.45
N GLU A 143 -8.73 7.64 -15.98
CA GLU A 143 -8.04 6.41 -16.38
C GLU A 143 -7.65 5.54 -15.17
N ASN A 144 -7.17 6.12 -14.08
CA ASN A 144 -6.87 5.36 -12.85
C ASN A 144 -8.14 4.80 -12.21
N VAL A 145 -9.28 5.49 -12.27
CA VAL A 145 -10.57 4.96 -11.81
C VAL A 145 -10.99 3.73 -12.62
N LYS A 146 -10.73 3.68 -13.93
CA LYS A 146 -10.96 2.46 -14.74
C LYS A 146 -10.12 1.29 -14.27
N ASP A 147 -8.84 1.53 -13.98
CA ASP A 147 -7.96 0.50 -13.43
C ASP A 147 -8.42 0.01 -12.04
N ILE A 148 -8.92 0.91 -11.18
CA ILE A 148 -9.45 0.55 -9.86
C ILE A 148 -10.70 -0.32 -10.01
N ILE A 149 -11.65 0.08 -10.87
CA ILE A 149 -12.88 -0.69 -11.12
C ILE A 149 -12.57 -2.07 -11.71
N ALA A 150 -11.55 -2.18 -12.56
CA ALA A 150 -11.12 -3.45 -13.16
C ALA A 150 -10.67 -4.51 -12.14
N LEU A 151 -10.35 -4.12 -10.90
CA LEU A 151 -10.07 -5.06 -9.80
C LEU A 151 -11.32 -5.77 -9.25
N GLY A 152 -12.52 -5.34 -9.66
CA GLY A 152 -13.78 -5.97 -9.25
C GLY A 152 -14.31 -5.51 -7.89
N PHE A 153 -14.19 -4.21 -7.58
CA PHE A 153 -14.88 -3.62 -6.43
C PHE A 153 -16.41 -3.65 -6.61
N ASP A 154 -17.14 -3.86 -5.51
CA ASP A 154 -18.61 -3.87 -5.52
C ASP A 154 -19.15 -2.45 -5.74
N ILE A 155 -19.82 -2.20 -6.86
CA ILE A 155 -20.39 -0.88 -7.19
C ILE A 155 -21.48 -0.44 -6.20
N GLU A 156 -22.19 -1.37 -5.56
CA GLU A 156 -23.21 -1.05 -4.56
C GLU A 156 -22.57 -0.55 -3.25
N LYS A 157 -21.29 -0.89 -3.03
CA LYS A 157 -20.55 -0.59 -1.80
C LYS A 157 -19.35 0.33 -1.98
N THR A 158 -19.07 0.85 -3.18
CA THR A 158 -17.82 1.59 -3.46
C THR A 158 -18.08 2.96 -4.07
N PHE A 159 -17.73 4.02 -3.34
CA PHE A 159 -17.72 5.39 -3.83
C PHE A 159 -16.28 5.82 -4.13
N ILE A 160 -16.01 6.27 -5.36
CA ILE A 160 -14.68 6.76 -5.77
C ILE A 160 -14.80 8.25 -6.07
N PHE A 161 -13.94 9.10 -5.54
CA PHE A 161 -14.09 10.54 -5.73
C PHE A 161 -12.78 11.24 -6.09
N SER A 162 -12.88 12.17 -7.03
CA SER A 162 -11.87 13.18 -7.35
C SER A 162 -11.90 14.26 -6.27
N ASN A 163 -10.73 14.67 -5.77
CA ASN A 163 -10.66 15.78 -4.82
C ASN A 163 -11.23 17.05 -5.44
N LEU A 164 -10.85 17.40 -6.67
CA LEU A 164 -11.35 18.60 -7.37
C LEU A 164 -12.87 18.63 -7.53
N ASP A 165 -13.53 17.47 -7.72
CA ASP A 165 -14.99 17.37 -7.94
C ASP A 165 -15.81 17.21 -6.64
N TYR A 166 -15.18 16.77 -5.55
CA TYR A 166 -15.84 16.45 -4.27
C TYR A 166 -15.43 17.38 -3.11
N ILE A 167 -14.50 18.32 -3.34
CA ILE A 167 -13.93 19.19 -2.31
C ILE A 167 -14.98 19.93 -1.48
N GLN A 168 -16.11 20.32 -2.06
CA GLN A 168 -17.23 21.01 -1.41
C GLN A 168 -17.85 20.22 -0.24
N TYR A 169 -17.76 18.89 -0.26
CA TYR A 169 -18.21 18.02 0.85
C TYR A 169 -17.10 17.75 1.87
N LEU A 170 -15.84 17.70 1.43
CA LEU A 170 -14.68 17.55 2.30
C LEU A 170 -14.38 18.83 3.09
N TYR A 171 -14.59 20.01 2.48
CA TYR A 171 -14.10 21.30 2.93
C TYR A 171 -14.47 21.66 4.38
N PRO A 172 -15.68 21.38 4.89
CA PRO A 172 -16.00 21.58 6.31
C PRO A 172 -15.06 20.82 7.26
N ASN A 173 -14.62 19.62 6.88
CA ASN A 173 -13.66 18.84 7.66
C ASN A 173 -12.21 19.28 7.41
N VAL A 174 -11.85 19.61 6.16
CA VAL A 174 -10.54 20.22 5.83
C VAL A 174 -10.28 21.45 6.69
N VAL A 175 -11.25 22.35 6.84
CA VAL A 175 -11.13 23.57 7.67
C VAL A 175 -11.02 23.24 9.16
N LYS A 176 -11.82 22.30 9.69
CA LYS A 176 -11.71 21.84 11.09
C LYS A 176 -10.32 21.26 11.39
N ILE A 177 -9.76 20.49 10.45
CA ILE A 177 -8.45 19.85 10.58
C ILE A 177 -7.33 20.89 10.45
N GLY A 178 -7.39 21.78 9.45
CA GLY A 178 -6.43 22.86 9.25
C GLY A 178 -6.35 23.80 10.46
N LYS A 179 -7.48 24.08 11.14
CA LYS A 179 -7.48 24.83 12.41
C LYS A 179 -6.76 24.09 13.56
N CYS A 180 -6.60 22.78 13.47
CA CYS A 180 -5.94 21.97 14.49
C CYS A 180 -4.44 21.72 14.22
N VAL A 181 -3.97 21.88 12.98
CA VAL A 181 -2.60 21.58 12.56
C VAL A 181 -1.84 22.87 12.26
N THR A 182 -0.75 23.10 12.99
CA THR A 182 0.13 24.26 12.77
C THR A 182 1.12 24.02 11.62
N LEU A 183 1.59 25.10 10.98
CA LEU A 183 2.64 24.99 9.95
C LEU A 183 3.90 24.29 10.47
N ASN A 184 4.29 24.51 11.73
CA ASN A 184 5.45 23.82 12.33
C ASN A 184 5.25 22.30 12.41
N GLN A 185 4.03 21.82 12.68
CA GLN A 185 3.71 20.39 12.62
C GLN A 185 3.79 19.88 11.19
N VAL A 186 3.24 20.60 10.21
CA VAL A 186 3.33 20.21 8.78
C VAL A 186 4.81 20.12 8.34
N LYS A 187 5.62 21.14 8.64
CA LYS A 187 7.07 21.13 8.35
C LYS A 187 7.79 19.95 9.01
N GLY A 188 7.50 19.67 10.29
CA GLY A 188 8.13 18.58 11.04
C GLY A 188 7.70 17.18 10.61
N ILE A 189 6.48 17.00 10.10
CA ILE A 189 5.95 15.70 9.65
C ILE A 189 6.32 15.41 8.19
N PHE A 190 6.31 16.44 7.33
CA PHE A 190 6.41 16.29 5.87
C PHE A 190 7.67 16.90 5.24
N GLY A 191 8.51 17.59 6.02
CA GLY A 191 9.78 18.16 5.53
C GLY A 191 9.65 19.41 4.64
N PHE A 192 8.49 20.05 4.57
CA PHE A 192 8.27 21.22 3.70
C PHE A 192 9.12 22.43 4.11
N GLY A 193 9.64 23.15 3.11
CA GLY A 193 10.41 24.38 3.29
C GLY A 193 9.59 25.64 3.04
N ASP A 194 10.13 26.82 3.39
CA ASP A 194 9.46 28.11 3.14
C ASP A 194 9.31 28.48 1.65
N SER A 195 9.95 27.72 0.76
CA SER A 195 9.80 27.80 -0.70
C SER A 195 8.68 26.91 -1.27
N ASP A 196 8.07 26.03 -0.47
CA ASP A 196 6.95 25.21 -0.93
C ASP A 196 5.66 26.02 -1.05
N SER A 197 4.82 25.69 -2.04
CA SER A 197 3.58 26.42 -2.29
C SER A 197 2.58 26.27 -1.13
N CYS A 198 1.78 27.30 -0.90
CA CYS A 198 0.72 27.26 0.13
C CYS A 198 -0.28 26.10 -0.09
N GLY A 199 -0.46 25.65 -1.33
CA GLY A 199 -1.25 24.46 -1.65
C GLY A 199 -0.66 23.18 -1.05
N LYS A 200 0.67 22.97 -1.12
CA LYS A 200 1.30 21.81 -0.47
C LYS A 200 1.10 21.84 1.04
N PHE A 201 1.25 23.00 1.68
CA PHE A 201 0.97 23.18 3.11
C PHE A 201 -0.50 22.93 3.48
N ALA A 202 -1.44 23.23 2.57
CA ALA A 202 -2.87 23.03 2.76
C ALA A 202 -3.38 21.62 2.43
N PHE A 203 -2.57 20.77 1.78
CA PHE A 203 -2.99 19.44 1.34
C PHE A 203 -3.16 18.38 2.44
N PRO A 204 -2.32 18.27 3.50
CA PRO A 204 -2.49 17.22 4.51
C PRO A 204 -3.88 17.19 5.18
N PRO A 205 -4.55 18.32 5.47
CA PRO A 205 -5.96 18.34 5.86
C PRO A 205 -6.95 17.74 4.84
N ILE A 206 -6.65 17.79 3.53
CA ILE A 206 -7.46 17.18 2.45
C ILE A 206 -7.30 15.66 2.43
N GLN A 207 -6.08 15.15 2.63
CA GLN A 207 -5.82 13.70 2.80
C GLN A 207 -6.43 13.15 4.10
N ALA A 208 -6.50 13.99 5.14
CA ALA A 208 -7.06 13.62 6.44
C ALA A 208 -8.61 13.56 6.44
N ALA A 209 -9.28 14.46 5.72
CA ALA A 209 -10.75 14.60 5.78
C ALA A 209 -11.56 13.33 5.46
N PRO A 210 -11.18 12.48 4.49
CA PRO A 210 -11.85 11.19 4.23
C PRO A 210 -11.82 10.18 5.38
N SER A 211 -10.95 10.38 6.39
CA SER A 211 -10.95 9.57 7.61
C SER A 211 -12.21 9.79 8.48
N PHE A 212 -12.96 10.86 8.23
CA PHE A 212 -14.13 11.23 9.03
C PHE A 212 -15.44 11.05 8.26
N PRO A 213 -16.44 10.36 8.83
CA PRO A 213 -17.64 9.90 8.12
C PRO A 213 -18.60 11.04 7.72
N ASP A 214 -18.58 12.18 8.43
CA ASP A 214 -19.36 13.37 8.04
C ASP A 214 -18.78 14.13 6.83
N SER A 215 -17.62 13.70 6.30
CA SER A 215 -17.16 14.06 4.94
C SER A 215 -18.02 13.41 3.84
N PHE A 216 -18.78 12.34 4.16
CA PHE A 216 -19.65 11.64 3.23
C PHE A 216 -21.09 11.56 3.77
N PRO A 217 -21.79 12.72 3.92
CA PRO A 217 -23.14 12.76 4.48
C PRO A 217 -24.15 11.93 3.66
N HIS A 218 -23.89 11.78 2.37
CA HIS A 218 -24.67 10.97 1.43
C HIS A 218 -24.50 9.44 1.60
N ILE A 219 -23.55 8.98 2.42
CA ILE A 219 -23.30 7.55 2.74
C ILE A 219 -23.60 7.27 4.23
N PHE A 220 -23.20 8.21 5.11
CA PHE A 220 -23.24 8.02 6.56
C PHE A 220 -24.21 8.96 7.31
N GLY A 221 -24.86 9.91 6.61
CA GLY A 221 -25.84 10.82 7.22
C GLY A 221 -27.03 10.12 7.89
N LYS A 222 -27.35 8.88 7.45
CA LYS A 222 -28.38 8.02 8.06
C LYS A 222 -28.12 7.69 9.54
N TYR A 223 -26.90 7.90 10.06
CA TYR A 223 -26.55 7.66 11.45
C TYR A 223 -26.76 8.87 12.38
N GLY A 224 -27.13 10.05 11.86
CA GLY A 224 -27.42 11.24 12.65
C GLY A 224 -26.31 11.57 13.65
N ASP A 225 -26.67 11.77 14.93
CA ASP A 225 -25.72 12.06 16.01
C ASP A 225 -24.64 10.98 16.21
N GLN A 226 -24.93 9.73 15.81
CA GLN A 226 -23.95 8.64 15.88
C GLN A 226 -22.91 8.69 14.75
N ILE A 227 -23.00 9.59 13.77
CA ILE A 227 -22.09 9.60 12.60
C ILE A 227 -20.62 9.61 13.03
N LYS A 228 -20.24 10.40 14.05
CA LYS A 228 -18.85 10.47 14.54
C LYS A 228 -18.34 9.21 15.26
N SER A 229 -19.22 8.27 15.59
CA SER A 229 -18.88 6.98 16.20
C SER A 229 -18.44 5.91 15.19
N ILE A 230 -18.69 6.14 13.89
CA ILE A 230 -18.30 5.23 12.82
C ILE A 230 -16.77 5.24 12.73
N ARG A 231 -16.14 4.08 12.89
CA ARG A 231 -14.69 3.92 12.75
C ARG A 231 -14.28 3.87 11.28
N CYS A 232 -13.04 4.26 11.00
CA CYS A 232 -12.37 4.12 9.71
C CYS A 232 -11.13 3.22 9.86
N LEU A 233 -10.71 2.53 8.78
CA LEU A 233 -9.56 1.64 8.72
C LEU A 233 -8.88 1.83 7.37
N ILE A 234 -7.60 2.19 7.39
CA ILE A 234 -6.90 2.60 6.18
C ILE A 234 -5.80 1.57 5.86
N PRO A 235 -6.06 0.64 4.93
CA PRO A 235 -5.03 -0.02 4.15
C PRO A 235 -4.24 0.96 3.31
N CYS A 236 -2.94 0.99 3.55
CA CYS A 236 -1.97 1.77 2.78
C CYS A 236 -0.58 1.11 2.87
N ALA A 237 0.36 1.54 2.03
CA ALA A 237 1.78 1.33 2.33
C ALA A 237 2.21 2.22 3.51
N ILE A 238 3.24 1.81 4.25
CA ILE A 238 3.65 2.52 5.47
C ILE A 238 4.09 3.98 5.23
N ASP A 239 4.47 4.36 4.00
CA ASP A 239 4.80 5.76 3.67
C ASP A 239 3.63 6.75 3.82
N GLN A 240 2.38 6.28 3.91
CA GLN A 240 1.21 7.12 4.16
C GLN A 240 0.93 7.36 5.65
N ASP A 241 1.56 6.62 6.56
CA ASP A 241 1.35 6.77 8.01
C ASP A 241 1.52 8.21 8.54
N PRO A 242 2.47 9.05 8.05
CA PRO A 242 2.59 10.45 8.50
C PRO A 242 1.30 11.27 8.39
N TYR A 243 0.52 11.11 7.31
CA TYR A 243 -0.79 11.77 7.16
C TYR A 243 -1.79 11.31 8.23
N PHE A 244 -1.84 10.01 8.50
CA PHE A 244 -2.84 9.44 9.37
C PHE A 244 -2.45 9.48 10.85
N ARG A 245 -1.17 9.54 11.18
CA ARG A 245 -0.66 9.92 12.50
C ARG A 245 -1.14 11.32 12.86
N MET A 246 -0.92 12.31 11.98
CA MET A 246 -1.47 13.66 12.12
C MET A 246 -3.01 13.64 12.27
N THR A 247 -3.70 12.85 11.44
CA THR A 247 -5.17 12.73 11.50
C THR A 247 -5.66 12.17 12.84
N ARG A 248 -4.96 11.18 13.41
CA ARG A 248 -5.27 10.55 14.70
C ARG A 248 -5.08 11.50 15.89
N ASP A 249 -4.09 12.40 15.82
CA ASP A 249 -3.89 13.44 16.83
C ASP A 249 -4.97 14.53 16.78
N VAL A 250 -5.51 14.80 15.58
CA VAL A 250 -6.61 15.76 15.36
C VAL A 250 -7.98 15.16 15.69
N ALA A 251 -8.21 13.87 15.40
CA ALA A 251 -9.51 13.21 15.52
C ALA A 251 -10.17 13.41 16.90
N SER A 252 -9.42 13.16 17.98
CA SER A 252 -9.93 13.31 19.35
C SER A 252 -10.28 14.76 19.70
N ARG A 253 -9.57 15.76 19.16
CA ARG A 253 -9.88 17.19 19.36
C ARG A 253 -11.17 17.64 18.66
N LEU A 254 -11.57 16.92 17.60
CA LEU A 254 -12.78 17.18 16.83
C LEU A 254 -13.95 16.26 17.21
N GLY A 255 -13.76 15.37 18.19
CA GLY A 255 -14.77 14.41 18.67
C GLY A 255 -15.06 13.26 17.71
N TYR A 256 -14.13 12.90 16.82
CA TYR A 256 -14.22 11.70 15.98
C TYR A 256 -13.48 10.52 16.61
N GLN A 257 -13.87 9.31 16.22
CA GLN A 257 -13.00 8.15 16.40
C GLN A 257 -11.70 8.31 15.61
N LYS A 258 -10.59 7.82 16.17
CA LYS A 258 -9.31 7.78 15.47
C LYS A 258 -9.41 6.78 14.31
N PRO A 259 -8.91 7.10 13.10
CA PRO A 259 -8.80 6.09 12.05
C PRO A 259 -7.80 5.02 12.50
N SER A 260 -8.20 3.76 12.32
CA SER A 260 -7.31 2.61 12.41
C SER A 260 -6.52 2.48 11.12
N LEU A 261 -5.38 1.80 11.17
CA LEU A 261 -4.52 1.59 10.00
C LEU A 261 -4.02 0.15 9.94
N ILE A 262 -3.71 -0.28 8.72
CA ILE A 262 -3.02 -1.54 8.45
C ILE A 262 -2.04 -1.29 7.29
N HIS A 263 -0.74 -1.49 7.56
CA HIS A 263 0.33 -1.04 6.69
C HIS A 263 0.97 -2.20 5.91
N SER A 264 1.09 -2.05 4.60
CA SER A 264 1.90 -2.92 3.77
C SER A 264 3.38 -2.52 3.78
N LYS A 265 4.23 -3.50 3.54
CA LYS A 265 5.58 -3.30 3.00
C LYS A 265 5.52 -2.57 1.66
N PHE A 266 6.65 -2.01 1.25
CA PHE A 266 6.82 -1.50 -0.10
C PHE A 266 7.00 -2.63 -1.09
N PHE A 267 6.37 -2.51 -2.25
CA PHE A 267 6.62 -3.40 -3.36
C PHE A 267 7.95 -2.99 -4.05
N PRO A 268 8.92 -3.90 -4.22
CA PRO A 268 10.26 -3.54 -4.70
C PRO A 268 10.25 -3.01 -6.12
N ALA A 269 11.20 -2.13 -6.44
CA ALA A 269 11.61 -1.91 -7.82
C ALA A 269 12.24 -3.19 -8.41
N LEU A 270 12.16 -3.36 -9.73
CA LEU A 270 12.79 -4.50 -10.40
C LEU A 270 14.30 -4.62 -10.08
N GLN A 271 14.99 -3.49 -9.96
CA GLN A 271 16.45 -3.41 -9.69
C GLN A 271 16.84 -3.85 -8.28
N GLY A 272 15.92 -3.99 -7.33
CA GLY A 272 16.23 -4.43 -5.97
C GLY A 272 15.46 -3.69 -4.86
N HIS A 273 15.88 -3.94 -3.63
CA HIS A 273 15.17 -3.59 -2.40
C HIS A 273 15.46 -2.16 -1.89
N ASN A 274 16.36 -1.43 -2.55
CA ASN A 274 16.82 -0.11 -2.12
C ASN A 274 15.85 1.03 -2.52
N THR A 275 14.93 0.76 -3.44
CA THR A 275 13.91 1.71 -3.92
C THR A 275 12.55 1.01 -4.06
N LYS A 276 11.46 1.77 -3.85
CA LYS A 276 10.11 1.29 -4.21
C LYS A 276 9.91 1.34 -5.72
N MET A 277 9.06 0.47 -6.26
CA MET A 277 8.57 0.59 -7.64
C MET A 277 7.95 1.99 -7.85
N SER A 278 8.35 2.67 -8.94
CA SER A 278 7.84 4.01 -9.26
C SER A 278 7.50 4.14 -10.74
N ALA A 279 6.36 4.77 -11.02
CA ALA A 279 5.98 5.14 -12.40
C ALA A 279 6.99 6.10 -13.08
N SER A 280 7.86 6.78 -12.31
CA SER A 280 8.87 7.70 -12.85
C SER A 280 10.06 7.02 -13.53
N ASP A 281 10.28 5.72 -13.31
CA ASP A 281 11.28 4.93 -14.03
C ASP A 281 10.59 3.72 -14.67
N GLN A 282 10.46 3.75 -16.01
CA GLN A 282 9.82 2.72 -16.82
C GLN A 282 10.52 1.36 -16.76
N ASN A 283 11.79 1.32 -16.38
CA ASN A 283 12.55 0.08 -16.19
C ASN A 283 12.43 -0.45 -14.76
N SER A 284 11.96 0.36 -13.80
CA SER A 284 11.74 -0.06 -12.40
C SER A 284 10.43 -0.80 -12.18
N ALA A 285 9.47 -0.63 -13.10
CA ALA A 285 8.08 -1.05 -12.95
C ALA A 285 7.61 -1.96 -14.08
N VAL A 286 6.92 -3.05 -13.73
CA VAL A 286 5.97 -3.69 -14.64
C VAL A 286 4.63 -2.94 -14.51
N TYR A 287 3.97 -2.65 -15.62
CA TYR A 287 2.69 -1.95 -15.65
C TYR A 287 1.54 -2.91 -15.99
N LEU A 288 0.33 -2.58 -15.54
CA LEU A 288 -0.91 -3.30 -15.86
C LEU A 288 -1.24 -3.26 -17.37
N SER A 289 -0.68 -2.28 -18.09
CA SER A 289 -0.77 -2.11 -19.54
C SER A 289 0.36 -2.79 -20.33
N ASP A 290 1.37 -3.37 -19.66
CA ASP A 290 2.46 -4.05 -20.36
C ASP A 290 1.92 -5.30 -21.10
N THR A 291 2.33 -5.46 -22.35
CA THR A 291 2.10 -6.67 -23.14
C THR A 291 2.87 -7.86 -22.58
N PRO A 292 2.47 -9.12 -22.89
CA PRO A 292 3.17 -10.31 -22.39
C PRO A 292 4.68 -10.36 -22.69
N GLN A 293 5.09 -9.75 -23.81
CA GLN A 293 6.50 -9.63 -24.18
C GLN A 293 7.22 -8.55 -23.37
N GLN A 294 6.59 -7.39 -23.09
CA GLN A 294 7.16 -6.36 -22.22
C GLN A 294 7.35 -6.85 -20.79
N VAL A 295 6.37 -7.56 -20.22
CA VAL A 295 6.50 -8.20 -18.89
C VAL A 295 7.69 -9.17 -18.89
N LYS A 296 7.76 -10.06 -19.88
CA LYS A 296 8.87 -11.02 -20.04
C LYS A 296 10.22 -10.31 -20.14
N ASP A 297 10.34 -9.28 -20.98
CA ASP A 297 11.57 -8.53 -21.17
C ASP A 297 12.01 -7.81 -19.88
N LYS A 298 11.08 -7.14 -19.19
CA LYS A 298 11.37 -6.44 -17.92
C LYS A 298 11.81 -7.39 -16.82
N VAL A 299 11.08 -8.48 -16.57
CA VAL A 299 11.46 -9.46 -15.54
C VAL A 299 12.77 -10.16 -15.90
N THR A 300 12.99 -10.50 -17.17
CA THR A 300 14.24 -11.15 -17.59
C THR A 300 15.45 -10.22 -17.44
N LYS A 301 15.37 -8.99 -17.95
CA LYS A 301 16.50 -8.05 -18.07
C LYS A 301 16.74 -7.17 -16.85
N HIS A 302 15.71 -6.85 -16.06
CA HIS A 302 15.80 -5.83 -15.01
C HIS A 302 15.50 -6.36 -13.60
N ALA A 303 14.79 -7.49 -13.44
CA ALA A 303 14.58 -8.07 -12.11
C ALA A 303 15.89 -8.61 -11.54
N PHE A 304 16.35 -8.03 -10.43
CA PHE A 304 17.56 -8.43 -9.72
C PHE A 304 17.44 -9.85 -9.16
N SER A 305 18.51 -10.64 -9.32
CA SER A 305 18.58 -12.06 -8.96
C SER A 305 19.41 -12.26 -7.69
N GLY A 306 18.90 -13.08 -6.77
CA GLY A 306 19.67 -13.65 -5.66
C GLY A 306 20.33 -14.99 -5.99
N GLY A 307 20.09 -15.54 -7.18
CA GLY A 307 20.81 -16.70 -7.73
C GLY A 307 22.25 -16.37 -8.17
N ARG A 308 22.99 -17.40 -8.57
CA ARG A 308 24.41 -17.28 -8.96
C ARG A 308 24.61 -16.96 -10.44
N ASP A 309 25.80 -16.47 -10.79
CA ASP A 309 26.18 -16.09 -12.15
C ASP A 309 26.30 -17.30 -13.08
N THR A 310 26.76 -18.44 -12.55
CA THR A 310 26.90 -19.70 -13.30
C THR A 310 25.92 -20.77 -12.81
N LYS A 311 25.59 -21.71 -13.72
CA LYS A 311 24.70 -22.83 -13.40
C LYS A 311 25.31 -23.73 -12.32
N GLU A 312 26.61 -23.99 -12.44
CA GLU A 312 27.37 -24.87 -11.56
C GLU A 312 27.43 -24.32 -10.12
N GLU A 313 27.56 -22.99 -9.97
CA GLU A 313 27.47 -22.33 -8.66
C GLU A 313 26.03 -22.32 -8.13
N GLN A 314 25.03 -22.12 -9.00
CA GLN A 314 23.62 -22.17 -8.60
C GLN A 314 23.25 -23.56 -8.07
N GLU A 315 23.62 -24.63 -8.77
CA GLU A 315 23.38 -26.02 -8.34
C GLU A 315 24.15 -26.39 -7.05
N LYS A 316 25.30 -25.76 -6.80
CA LYS A 316 26.15 -26.04 -5.63
C LYS A 316 25.82 -25.23 -4.38
N PHE A 317 25.46 -23.96 -4.53
CA PHE A 317 25.33 -22.99 -3.43
C PHE A 317 23.92 -22.39 -3.31
N GLY A 318 23.05 -22.60 -4.30
CA GLY A 318 21.70 -22.06 -4.33
C GLY A 318 21.62 -20.53 -4.36
N ALA A 319 20.37 -20.05 -4.37
CA ALA A 319 20.03 -18.63 -4.39
C ALA A 319 19.74 -18.07 -2.99
N ASN A 320 20.10 -16.80 -2.77
CA ASN A 320 19.69 -16.03 -1.61
C ASN A 320 18.28 -15.44 -1.85
N LEU A 321 17.26 -16.09 -1.30
CA LEU A 321 15.86 -15.66 -1.41
C LEU A 321 15.57 -14.28 -0.80
N ALA A 322 16.37 -13.84 0.18
CA ALA A 322 16.15 -12.57 0.89
C ALA A 322 16.53 -11.33 0.08
N VAL A 323 17.09 -11.51 -1.12
CA VAL A 323 17.44 -10.42 -2.04
C VAL A 323 16.90 -10.64 -3.46
N ASP A 324 16.27 -11.77 -3.75
CA ASP A 324 15.79 -12.12 -5.09
C ASP A 324 14.42 -11.49 -5.38
N VAL A 325 14.39 -10.49 -6.26
CA VAL A 325 13.15 -9.75 -6.60
C VAL A 325 12.11 -10.65 -7.27
N PRO A 326 12.44 -11.56 -8.20
CA PRO A 326 11.49 -12.52 -8.76
C PRO A 326 10.79 -13.38 -7.70
N TYR A 327 11.55 -13.98 -6.78
CA TYR A 327 11.01 -14.77 -5.68
C TYR A 327 10.18 -13.91 -4.73
N GLU A 328 10.64 -12.70 -4.38
CA GLU A 328 9.84 -11.79 -3.56
C GLU A 328 8.48 -11.50 -4.22
N TYR A 329 8.43 -11.18 -5.51
CA TYR A 329 7.16 -10.93 -6.22
C TYR A 329 6.24 -12.16 -6.21
N LEU A 330 6.78 -13.39 -6.23
CA LEU A 330 5.97 -14.61 -6.03
C LEU A 330 5.34 -14.65 -4.63
N THR A 331 6.00 -14.15 -3.58
CA THR A 331 5.39 -14.04 -2.25
C THR A 331 4.16 -13.10 -2.22
N TYR A 332 4.08 -12.15 -3.17
CA TYR A 332 2.90 -11.31 -3.36
C TYR A 332 1.83 -12.00 -4.22
N PHE A 333 2.16 -12.61 -5.36
CA PHE A 333 1.14 -12.99 -6.36
C PHE A 333 0.85 -14.49 -6.51
N LEU A 334 1.70 -15.38 -5.99
CA LEU A 334 1.41 -16.82 -5.98
C LEU A 334 0.58 -17.16 -4.73
N GLU A 335 -0.73 -17.33 -4.86
CA GLU A 335 -1.61 -17.58 -3.70
C GLU A 335 -1.35 -18.90 -2.98
N ASP A 336 -0.86 -19.91 -3.70
CA ASP A 336 -0.59 -21.25 -3.18
C ASP A 336 0.71 -21.28 -2.34
N ASP A 337 0.55 -21.50 -1.02
CA ASP A 337 1.67 -21.55 -0.06
C ASP A 337 2.55 -22.81 -0.24
N ASP A 338 1.99 -23.94 -0.70
CA ASP A 338 2.73 -25.18 -0.89
C ASP A 338 3.61 -25.09 -2.15
N VAL A 339 3.09 -24.52 -3.23
CA VAL A 339 3.86 -24.23 -4.44
C VAL A 339 4.95 -23.19 -4.15
N LEU A 340 4.64 -22.12 -3.40
CA LEU A 340 5.63 -21.11 -3.02
C LEU A 340 6.75 -21.72 -2.15
N SER A 341 6.43 -22.56 -1.17
CA SER A 341 7.41 -23.24 -0.32
C SER A 341 8.29 -24.22 -1.11
N ASN A 342 7.71 -24.95 -2.06
CA ASN A 342 8.43 -25.84 -2.98
C ASN A 342 9.37 -25.09 -3.93
N ILE A 343 9.00 -23.90 -4.40
CA ILE A 343 9.91 -22.99 -5.14
C ILE A 343 11.03 -22.49 -4.21
N ALA A 344 10.70 -22.08 -2.99
CA ALA A 344 11.66 -21.60 -2.00
C ALA A 344 12.74 -22.66 -1.69
N GLU A 345 12.33 -23.89 -1.37
CA GLU A 345 13.26 -24.99 -1.13
C GLU A 345 14.15 -25.22 -2.36
N LYS A 346 13.56 -25.46 -3.54
CA LYS A 346 14.34 -25.81 -4.72
C LYS A 346 15.30 -24.72 -5.17
N TYR A 347 14.90 -23.45 -5.09
CA TYR A 347 15.74 -22.34 -5.52
C TYR A 347 16.87 -22.05 -4.51
N SER A 348 16.57 -22.13 -3.21
CA SER A 348 17.60 -21.98 -2.15
C SER A 348 18.56 -23.16 -2.06
N THR A 349 18.18 -24.38 -2.48
CA THR A 349 19.09 -25.53 -2.57
C THR A 349 19.64 -25.79 -3.98
N GLY A 350 19.52 -24.84 -4.92
CA GLY A 350 20.10 -24.98 -6.27
C GLY A 350 19.41 -25.98 -7.22
N LYS A 351 18.34 -26.64 -6.80
CA LYS A 351 17.54 -27.59 -7.61
C LYS A 351 16.66 -26.89 -8.67
N MET A 352 16.58 -25.56 -8.63
CA MET A 352 15.87 -24.71 -9.58
C MET A 352 16.76 -23.53 -9.96
N LEU A 353 16.70 -23.14 -11.24
CA LEU A 353 17.46 -22.02 -11.80
C LEU A 353 16.66 -20.72 -11.74
N THR A 354 17.35 -19.58 -11.69
CA THR A 354 16.74 -18.24 -11.73
C THR A 354 15.81 -18.05 -12.94
N SER A 355 16.14 -18.65 -14.09
CA SER A 355 15.30 -18.61 -15.30
C SER A 355 13.94 -19.30 -15.11
N GLU A 356 13.87 -20.36 -14.30
CA GLU A 356 12.62 -21.05 -13.98
C GLU A 356 11.77 -20.21 -13.03
N VAL A 357 12.37 -19.65 -11.96
CA VAL A 357 11.68 -18.73 -11.03
C VAL A 357 11.13 -17.51 -11.74
N LYS A 358 11.93 -16.88 -12.61
CA LYS A 358 11.47 -15.78 -13.48
C LYS A 358 10.34 -16.23 -14.41
N SER A 359 10.37 -17.46 -14.93
CA SER A 359 9.29 -17.99 -15.79
C SER A 359 7.97 -18.19 -15.02
N TYR A 360 8.02 -18.69 -13.78
CA TYR A 360 6.84 -18.73 -12.90
C TYR A 360 6.23 -17.34 -12.70
N LEU A 361 7.07 -16.35 -12.37
CA LEU A 361 6.61 -14.98 -12.17
C LEU A 361 6.01 -14.37 -13.44
N ILE A 362 6.68 -14.51 -14.58
CA ILE A 362 6.22 -13.98 -15.87
C ILE A 362 4.84 -14.56 -16.23
N ASN A 363 4.62 -15.86 -16.00
CA ASN A 363 3.33 -16.50 -16.27
C ASN A 363 2.21 -15.91 -15.38
N ILE A 364 2.46 -15.75 -14.08
CA ILE A 364 1.49 -15.17 -13.13
C ILE A 364 1.18 -13.72 -13.49
N MET A 365 2.22 -12.89 -13.71
CA MET A 365 2.05 -11.47 -14.06
C MET A 365 1.32 -11.30 -15.40
N ASN A 366 1.59 -12.16 -16.39
CA ASN A 366 0.88 -12.13 -17.67
C ASN A 366 -0.60 -12.54 -17.53
N GLN A 367 -0.89 -13.56 -16.72
CA GLN A 367 -2.27 -13.95 -16.43
C GLN A 367 -3.03 -12.83 -15.71
N MET A 368 -2.42 -12.20 -14.70
CA MET A 368 -3.00 -11.05 -13.99
C MET A 368 -3.22 -9.86 -14.93
N ASN A 369 -2.23 -9.49 -15.75
CA ASN A 369 -2.37 -8.42 -16.74
C ASN A 369 -3.49 -8.73 -17.74
N GLN A 370 -3.57 -9.96 -18.25
CA GLN A 370 -4.63 -10.35 -19.19
C GLN A 370 -6.03 -10.22 -18.56
N GLN A 371 -6.21 -10.72 -17.33
CA GLN A 371 -7.46 -10.60 -16.58
C GLN A 371 -7.83 -9.14 -16.30
N HIS A 372 -6.87 -8.33 -15.84
CA HIS A 372 -7.06 -6.90 -15.58
C HIS A 372 -7.40 -6.12 -16.85
N GLN A 373 -6.66 -6.32 -17.94
CA GLN A 373 -6.90 -5.66 -19.23
C GLN A 373 -8.28 -6.03 -19.81
N GLN A 374 -8.68 -7.30 -19.69
CA GLN A 374 -10.01 -7.77 -20.07
C GLN A 374 -11.10 -7.08 -19.22
N ALA A 375 -10.98 -7.07 -17.89
CA ALA A 375 -11.93 -6.38 -17.01
C ALA A 375 -11.99 -4.86 -17.30
N ARG A 376 -10.83 -4.21 -17.43
CA ARG A 376 -10.70 -2.77 -17.75
C ARG A 376 -11.37 -2.42 -19.07
N SER A 377 -11.29 -3.29 -20.09
CA SER A 377 -11.95 -3.07 -21.38
C SER A 377 -13.48 -3.03 -21.29
N MET A 378 -14.07 -3.61 -20.25
CA MET A 378 -15.52 -3.58 -19.98
C MET A 378 -15.94 -2.33 -19.20
N VAL A 379 -15.00 -1.56 -18.65
CA VAL A 379 -15.30 -0.36 -17.84
C VAL A 379 -15.62 0.83 -18.75
N THR A 380 -16.92 1.03 -18.99
CA THR A 380 -17.43 2.18 -19.74
C THR A 380 -17.37 3.47 -18.93
N ASN A 381 -17.47 4.62 -19.61
CA ASN A 381 -17.56 5.92 -18.94
C ASN A 381 -18.80 6.04 -18.04
N ASP A 382 -19.90 5.33 -18.35
CA ASP A 382 -21.09 5.27 -17.50
C ASP A 382 -20.83 4.47 -16.20
N ILE A 383 -20.03 3.39 -16.27
CA ILE A 383 -19.60 2.65 -15.07
C ILE A 383 -18.69 3.54 -14.21
N VAL A 384 -17.69 4.23 -14.81
CA VAL A 384 -16.86 5.21 -14.09
C VAL A 384 -17.73 6.26 -13.40
N LYS A 385 -18.67 6.86 -14.14
CA LYS A 385 -19.61 7.86 -13.62
C LYS A 385 -20.49 7.29 -12.51
N ALA A 386 -20.92 6.04 -12.60
CA ALA A 386 -21.72 5.39 -11.57
C ALA A 386 -20.91 5.20 -10.27
N PHE A 387 -19.69 4.66 -10.33
CA PHE A 387 -18.79 4.58 -9.16
C PHE A 387 -18.51 5.95 -8.54
N MET A 388 -18.32 6.98 -9.37
CA MET A 388 -18.07 8.36 -8.96
C MET A 388 -19.31 9.19 -8.62
N SER A 389 -20.52 8.62 -8.75
CA SER A 389 -21.76 9.33 -8.45
C SER A 389 -22.02 9.39 -6.95
N ILE A 390 -22.41 10.58 -6.48
CA ILE A 390 -22.83 10.83 -5.10
C ILE A 390 -24.17 10.12 -4.87
N ARG A 391 -24.13 8.95 -4.22
CA ARG A 391 -25.29 8.07 -3.95
C ARG A 391 -25.20 7.39 -2.59
N GLN A 392 -26.34 6.99 -2.05
CA GLN A 392 -26.36 6.05 -0.92
C GLN A 392 -25.72 4.72 -1.37
N LEU A 393 -24.86 4.16 -0.52
CA LEU A 393 -24.31 2.81 -0.71
C LEU A 393 -25.18 1.78 0.00
N ASN A 394 -25.24 0.58 -0.56
CA ASN A 394 -26.06 -0.54 -0.12
C ASN A 394 -25.14 -1.59 0.54
N TYR A 395 -25.01 -1.50 1.88
CA TYR A 395 -24.08 -2.27 2.72
C TYR A 395 -24.75 -2.74 4.02
#